data_AF-A0A5E4JQ39-F1
#
_entry.id   AF-A0A5E4JQ39-F1
#
_cell.length_a   1.000
_cell.length_b   1.000
_cell.length_c   1.000
_cell.angle_alpha   90.00
_cell.angle_beta   90.00
_cell.angle_gamma   90.00
#
_symmetry.space_group_name_H-M   'P 1'
#
loop_
_entity.id
_entity.type
_entity.pdbx_description
1 polymer ?
#
loop_
_entity_poly.entity_id
_entity_poly.type
_entity_poly.pdbx_seq_one_letter_code
_entity_poly.pdbx_strand_id
1 'polypeptide(L)'
;MIFEHFWEAIGRTNFSRKGYSWFRDLLIKARILTHNHRQEFHIGWLKKNISKEDFRSFLKKKGYEESFYSWIDKDEILGMRKIDSKIYQYHIRLFKDGEVRGHYEYAPDRYPLRHYFSSRFEERRKYFLELLKGKLSEIL
;
A
#
# COMPACT_ATOMS: atom_id res chain seq x y z
N MET A 1 -17.53 6.66 -22.39
CA MET A 1 -17.69 5.32 -23.01
C MET A 1 -16.44 4.83 -23.76
N ILE A 2 -15.68 5.68 -24.46
CA ILE A 2 -14.43 5.28 -25.16
C ILE A 2 -13.28 4.96 -24.18
N PHE A 3 -13.22 5.64 -23.03
CA PHE A 3 -12.19 5.40 -22.01
C PHE A 3 -12.29 4.01 -21.34
N GLU A 4 -13.49 3.56 -20.98
CA GLU A 4 -13.70 2.25 -20.32
C GLU A 4 -13.23 1.09 -21.20
N HIS A 5 -13.54 1.12 -22.51
CA HIS A 5 -13.15 0.06 -23.45
C HIS A 5 -11.66 0.05 -23.81
N PHE A 6 -11.02 1.23 -23.87
CA PHE A 6 -9.56 1.30 -24.06
C PHE A 6 -8.82 0.63 -22.88
N TRP A 7 -9.37 0.71 -21.67
CA TRP A 7 -8.73 0.16 -20.47
C TRP A 7 -9.07 -1.31 -20.19
N GLU A 8 -10.23 -1.83 -20.61
CA GLU A 8 -10.45 -3.29 -20.62
C GLU A 8 -9.44 -4.01 -21.51
N ALA A 9 -8.99 -3.37 -22.59
CA ALA A 9 -7.95 -3.91 -23.47
C ALA A 9 -6.55 -3.89 -22.81
N ILE A 10 -6.22 -2.85 -22.03
CA ILE A 10 -4.91 -2.71 -21.38
C ILE A 10 -4.83 -3.51 -20.07
N GLY A 11 -5.91 -3.60 -19.30
CA GLY A 11 -5.99 -4.36 -18.05
C GLY A 11 -5.88 -5.89 -18.21
N ARG A 12 -5.91 -6.39 -19.45
CA ARG A 12 -5.60 -7.79 -19.80
C ARG A 12 -4.15 -8.02 -20.19
N THR A 13 -3.34 -6.97 -20.32
CA THR A 13 -1.92 -7.07 -20.66
C THR A 13 -1.06 -6.98 -19.42
N ASN A 14 -0.06 -7.85 -19.32
CA ASN A 14 0.96 -7.84 -18.27
C ASN A 14 1.74 -6.52 -18.34
N PHE A 15 1.24 -5.47 -17.70
CA PHE A 15 1.92 -4.19 -17.64
C PHE A 15 3.18 -4.36 -16.79
N SER A 16 4.35 -4.27 -17.41
CA SER A 16 5.61 -4.47 -16.71
C SER A 16 5.81 -3.44 -15.60
N ARG A 17 6.57 -3.81 -14.56
CA ARG A 17 6.94 -2.93 -13.44
C ARG A 17 7.44 -1.55 -13.89
N LYS A 18 8.19 -1.50 -15.00
CA LYS A 18 8.70 -0.26 -15.60
C LYS A 18 7.60 0.59 -16.24
N GLY A 19 6.65 -0.02 -16.93
CA GLY A 19 5.52 0.70 -17.53
C GLY A 19 4.68 1.38 -16.46
N TYR A 20 4.40 0.68 -15.35
CA TYR A 20 3.58 1.22 -14.27
C TYR A 20 4.22 2.45 -13.60
N SER A 21 5.53 2.39 -13.30
CA SER A 21 6.25 3.53 -12.70
C SER A 21 6.26 4.74 -13.63
N TRP A 22 6.53 4.54 -14.93
CA TRP A 22 6.56 5.63 -15.91
C TRP A 22 5.21 6.35 -16.00
N PHE A 23 4.11 5.60 -16.03
CA PHE A 23 2.77 6.17 -16.10
C PHE A 23 2.41 6.96 -14.84
N ARG A 24 2.73 6.44 -13.64
CA ARG A 24 2.60 7.18 -12.38
C ARG A 24 3.37 8.50 -12.43
N ASP A 25 4.65 8.43 -12.82
CA ASP A 25 5.53 9.59 -12.86
C ASP A 25 5.03 10.64 -13.87
N LEU A 26 4.44 10.20 -15.00
CA LEU A 26 3.77 11.05 -15.96
C LEU A 26 2.57 11.79 -15.35
N LEU A 27 1.70 11.08 -14.61
CA LEU A 27 0.52 11.67 -13.96
C LEU A 27 0.88 12.64 -12.82
N ILE A 28 1.93 12.33 -12.05
CA ILE A 28 2.50 13.23 -11.03
C ILE A 28 3.06 14.49 -11.71
N LYS A 29 3.87 14.33 -12.76
CA LYS A 29 4.48 15.45 -13.51
C LYS A 29 3.41 16.34 -14.16
N ALA A 30 2.33 15.74 -14.63
CA ALA A 30 1.18 16.45 -15.18
C ALA A 30 0.31 17.16 -14.12
N ARG A 31 0.64 17.04 -12.81
CA ARG A 31 -0.16 17.53 -11.67
C ARG A 31 -1.60 17.03 -11.64
N ILE A 32 -1.88 15.93 -12.35
CA ILE A 32 -3.19 15.27 -12.34
C ILE A 32 -3.37 14.52 -11.01
N LEU A 33 -2.27 14.12 -10.37
CA LEU A 33 -2.26 13.48 -9.07
C LEU A 33 -1.35 14.23 -8.09
N THR A 34 -1.90 14.61 -6.93
CA THR A 34 -1.17 15.20 -5.80
C THR A 34 -1.36 14.31 -4.58
N HIS A 35 -0.28 13.72 -4.06
CA HIS A 35 -0.32 12.87 -2.86
C HIS A 35 0.76 13.31 -1.87
N ASN A 36 0.43 14.27 -1.02
CA ASN A 36 1.35 14.88 -0.03
C ASN A 36 0.97 14.58 1.43
N HIS A 37 -0.04 13.73 1.65
CA HIS A 37 -0.59 13.45 2.96
C HIS A 37 -0.46 11.95 3.28
N ARG A 38 -0.29 11.61 4.55
CA ARG A 38 -0.34 10.22 5.01
C ARG A 38 -1.78 9.72 4.92
N GLN A 39 -2.02 8.55 4.34
CA GLN A 39 -3.37 7.96 4.22
C GLN A 39 -4.00 7.68 5.58
N GLU A 40 -5.31 7.87 5.75
CA GLU A 40 -6.01 7.98 7.05
C GLU A 40 -6.08 6.69 7.93
N PHE A 41 -5.41 5.60 7.56
CA PHE A 41 -5.58 4.28 8.21
C PHE A 41 -4.54 4.01 9.30
N HIS A 42 -4.61 4.76 10.40
CA HIS A 42 -3.73 4.59 11.55
C HIS A 42 -4.00 3.26 12.29
N ILE A 43 -2.97 2.44 12.49
CA ILE A 43 -3.06 1.21 13.29
C ILE A 43 -2.49 1.42 14.69
N GLY A 44 -1.31 2.05 14.78
CA GLY A 44 -0.60 2.26 16.04
C GLY A 44 0.85 2.71 15.80
N TRP A 45 1.68 2.56 16.83
CA TRP A 45 3.11 2.88 16.77
C TRP A 45 3.95 1.62 16.98
N LEU A 46 5.04 1.48 16.22
CA LEU A 46 5.98 0.38 16.40
C LEU A 46 6.73 0.56 17.73
N LYS A 47 6.93 -0.53 18.48
CA LYS A 47 7.77 -0.48 19.68
C LYS A 47 9.19 0.01 19.33
N LYS A 48 9.73 0.93 20.14
CA LYS A 48 11.06 1.55 19.92
C LYS A 48 12.22 0.55 19.85
N ASN A 49 12.07 -0.64 20.42
CA ASN A 49 13.08 -1.70 20.39
C ASN A 49 12.98 -2.62 19.16
N ILE A 50 12.05 -2.35 18.23
CA ILE A 50 11.91 -3.12 16.99
C ILE A 50 12.44 -2.28 15.85
N SER A 51 13.48 -2.78 15.17
CA SER A 51 14.04 -2.11 13.99
C SER A 51 13.11 -2.26 12.78
N LYS A 52 13.30 -1.39 11.78
CA LYS A 52 12.63 -1.49 10.47
C LYS A 52 12.94 -2.84 9.81
N GLU A 53 14.17 -3.32 9.93
CA GLU A 53 14.63 -4.60 9.37
C GLU A 53 13.96 -5.80 10.04
N ASP A 54 13.80 -5.76 11.37
CA ASP A 54 13.06 -6.78 12.12
C ASP A 54 11.59 -6.77 11.74
N PHE A 55 10.99 -5.59 11.60
CA PHE A 55 9.60 -5.42 11.18
C PHE A 55 9.38 -5.95 9.75
N ARG A 56 10.26 -5.60 8.80
CA ARG A 56 10.25 -6.14 7.43
C ARG A 56 10.36 -7.66 7.45
N SER A 57 11.31 -8.21 8.20
CA SER A 57 11.54 -9.65 8.28
C SER A 57 10.34 -10.39 8.88
N PHE A 58 9.71 -9.80 9.90
CA PHE A 58 8.47 -10.30 10.48
C PHE A 58 7.34 -10.34 9.45
N LEU A 59 7.11 -9.25 8.72
CA LEU A 59 6.07 -9.18 7.69
C LEU A 59 6.33 -10.17 6.54
N LYS A 60 7.59 -10.32 6.10
CA LYS A 60 7.98 -11.35 5.12
C LYS A 60 7.61 -12.77 5.58
N LYS A 61 7.88 -13.11 6.84
CA LYS A 61 7.47 -14.40 7.44
C LYS A 61 5.94 -14.60 7.46
N LYS A 62 5.16 -13.51 7.41
CA LYS A 62 3.69 -13.54 7.33
C LYS A 62 3.14 -13.52 5.90
N GLY A 63 4.02 -13.58 4.90
CA GLY A 63 3.68 -13.59 3.47
C GLY A 63 3.48 -12.21 2.87
N TYR A 64 4.00 -11.16 3.49
CA TYR A 64 4.08 -9.84 2.87
C TYR A 64 5.33 -9.71 2.01
N GLU A 65 5.21 -8.96 0.93
CA GLU A 65 6.28 -8.57 0.03
C GLU A 65 6.37 -7.04 -0.07
N GLU A 66 7.44 -6.52 -0.67
CA GLU A 66 7.60 -5.07 -0.85
C GLU A 66 6.57 -4.55 -1.85
N SER A 67 5.88 -3.46 -1.50
CA SER A 67 4.92 -2.84 -2.41
C SER A 67 5.67 -1.95 -3.40
N PHE A 68 5.67 -2.34 -4.68
CA PHE A 68 6.34 -1.58 -5.75
C PHE A 68 5.42 -0.64 -6.52
N TYR A 69 4.11 -0.78 -6.33
CA TYR A 69 3.08 -0.11 -7.14
C TYR A 69 2.28 0.94 -6.37
N SER A 70 2.49 1.06 -5.06
CA SER A 70 1.74 2.00 -4.23
C SER A 70 2.33 3.42 -4.29
N TRP A 71 1.51 4.40 -3.90
CA TRP A 71 1.99 5.71 -3.48
C TRP A 71 3.05 5.56 -2.39
N ILE A 72 4.11 6.37 -2.44
CA ILE A 72 5.05 6.52 -1.32
C ILE A 72 4.56 7.73 -0.54
N ASP A 73 4.07 7.51 0.68
CA ASP A 73 3.60 8.61 1.52
C ASP A 73 4.79 9.44 2.04
N LYS A 74 4.53 10.69 2.40
CA LYS A 74 5.52 11.54 3.06
C LYS A 74 6.03 10.85 4.34
N ASP A 75 7.35 10.73 4.44
CA ASP A 75 8.08 10.08 5.54
C ASP A 75 7.88 8.57 5.68
N GLU A 76 7.32 7.90 4.67
CA GLU A 76 7.28 6.44 4.59
C GLU A 76 8.71 5.88 4.45
N ILE A 77 9.05 4.89 5.26
CA ILE A 77 10.35 4.19 5.23
C ILE A 77 10.24 2.72 4.86
N LEU A 78 9.03 2.17 4.87
CA LEU A 78 8.74 0.80 4.45
C LEU A 78 7.26 0.68 4.07
N GLY A 79 6.99 0.22 2.84
CA GLY A 79 5.67 -0.19 2.37
C GLY A 79 5.67 -1.67 1.98
N MET A 80 4.77 -2.45 2.57
CA MET A 80 4.67 -3.90 2.34
C MET A 80 3.23 -4.32 2.07
N ARG A 81 3.05 -5.18 1.08
CA ARG A 81 1.74 -5.70 0.67
C ARG A 81 1.63 -7.21 0.85
N LYS A 82 0.42 -7.71 1.03
CA LYS A 82 0.10 -9.14 0.96
C LYS A 82 -1.14 -9.33 0.11
N ILE A 83 -1.01 -10.14 -0.94
CA ILE A 83 -2.15 -10.48 -1.82
C ILE A 83 -3.08 -11.44 -1.05
N ASP A 84 -4.32 -11.03 -0.86
CA ASP A 84 -5.37 -11.86 -0.23
C ASP A 84 -6.14 -12.67 -1.29
N SER A 85 -6.31 -12.08 -2.48
CA SER A 85 -6.93 -12.71 -3.64
C SER A 85 -6.45 -12.04 -4.92
N LYS A 86 -6.83 -12.56 -6.10
CA LYS A 86 -6.55 -11.91 -7.41
C LYS A 86 -7.18 -10.51 -7.58
N ILE A 87 -7.86 -10.00 -6.56
CA ILE A 87 -8.63 -8.76 -6.60
C ILE A 87 -8.22 -7.81 -5.47
N TYR A 88 -7.75 -8.33 -4.34
CA TYR A 88 -7.49 -7.52 -3.16
C TYR A 88 -6.15 -7.81 -2.49
N GLN A 89 -5.65 -6.81 -1.79
CA GLN A 89 -4.41 -6.88 -1.03
C GLN A 89 -4.53 -6.15 0.31
N TYR A 90 -3.79 -6.62 1.30
CA TYR A 90 -3.45 -5.86 2.50
C TYR A 90 -2.21 -5.03 2.22
N HIS A 91 -2.18 -3.80 2.72
CA HIS A 91 -1.05 -2.92 2.62
C HIS A 91 -0.70 -2.38 4.01
N ILE A 92 0.58 -2.41 4.38
CA ILE A 92 1.12 -1.91 5.64
C ILE A 92 2.26 -0.96 5.32
N ARG A 93 2.28 0.18 6.01
CA ARG A 93 3.32 1.20 5.90
C ARG A 93 3.89 1.50 7.27
N LEU A 94 5.20 1.74 7.31
CA LEU A 94 5.92 2.25 8.47
C LEU A 94 6.53 3.61 8.12
N PHE A 95 6.37 4.56 9.02
CA PHE A 95 6.88 5.93 8.89
C PHE A 95 8.11 6.17 9.76
N LYS A 96 8.88 7.23 9.43
CA LYS A 96 10.12 7.60 10.15
C LYS A 96 9.94 7.78 11.66
N ASP A 97 8.79 8.25 12.08
CA ASP A 97 8.44 8.47 13.49
C ASP A 97 8.04 7.17 14.22
N GLY A 98 7.91 6.06 13.49
CA GLY A 98 7.47 4.77 14.02
C GLY A 98 5.97 4.55 13.88
N GLU A 99 5.22 5.47 13.27
CA GLU A 99 3.81 5.27 12.98
C GLU A 99 3.63 4.08 12.03
N VAL A 100 2.65 3.22 12.32
CA VAL A 100 2.24 2.11 11.46
C VAL A 100 0.83 2.38 10.98
N ARG A 101 0.69 2.39 9.66
CA ARG A 101 -0.61 2.50 8.99
C ARG A 101 -0.85 1.28 8.13
N GLY A 102 -2.10 0.98 7.86
CA GLY A 102 -2.42 -0.12 6.96
C GLY A 102 -3.89 -0.23 6.65
N HIS A 103 -4.15 -0.69 5.45
CA HIS A 103 -5.47 -0.75 4.87
C HIS A 103 -5.56 -1.92 3.91
N TYR A 104 -6.77 -2.23 3.51
CA TYR A 104 -7.09 -3.25 2.54
C TYR A 104 -7.69 -2.59 1.31
N GLU A 105 -7.18 -2.95 0.13
CA GLU A 105 -7.49 -2.26 -1.13
C GLU A 105 -7.53 -3.23 -2.31
N TYR A 106 -7.98 -2.72 -3.46
CA TYR A 106 -7.85 -3.44 -4.72
C TYR A 106 -6.37 -3.64 -5.10
N ALA A 107 -6.06 -4.87 -5.51
CA ALA A 107 -4.75 -5.20 -6.07
C ALA A 107 -4.52 -4.40 -7.37
N PRO A 108 -3.35 -3.77 -7.54
CA PRO A 108 -3.04 -2.92 -8.69
C PRO A 108 -3.00 -3.72 -10.00
N ASP A 109 -2.76 -5.03 -9.91
CA ASP A 109 -2.58 -5.95 -11.04
C ASP A 109 -3.85 -6.15 -11.89
N ARG A 110 -5.03 -5.72 -11.42
CA ARG A 110 -6.29 -5.73 -12.22
C ARG A 110 -6.93 -4.37 -12.44
N TYR A 111 -6.71 -3.39 -11.57
CA TYR A 111 -7.35 -2.07 -11.68
C TYR A 111 -6.40 -0.92 -11.28
N PRO A 112 -5.37 -0.63 -12.09
CA PRO A 112 -4.32 0.33 -11.76
C PRO A 112 -4.85 1.73 -11.48
N LEU A 113 -5.82 2.25 -12.26
CA LEU A 113 -6.43 3.56 -12.00
C LEU A 113 -7.30 3.57 -10.74
N ARG A 114 -8.08 2.51 -10.46
CA ARG A 114 -8.92 2.45 -9.24
C ARG A 114 -8.11 2.33 -7.96
N HIS A 115 -6.93 1.70 -8.04
CA HIS A 115 -5.94 1.71 -6.98
C HIS A 115 -5.45 3.13 -6.68
N TYR A 116 -5.27 3.95 -7.72
CA TYR A 116 -4.85 5.35 -7.60
C TYR A 116 -5.96 6.29 -7.11
N PHE A 117 -7.21 6.06 -7.50
CA PHE A 117 -8.38 6.88 -7.12
C PHE A 117 -9.14 6.36 -5.89
N SER A 118 -8.45 5.68 -4.97
CA SER A 118 -8.95 5.36 -3.62
C SER A 118 -10.27 4.58 -3.56
N SER A 119 -10.61 3.80 -4.58
CA SER A 119 -12.02 3.44 -4.80
C SER A 119 -12.63 2.45 -3.79
N ARG A 120 -11.82 1.79 -2.94
CA ARG A 120 -12.25 1.02 -1.75
C ARG A 120 -11.08 0.76 -0.80
N PHE A 121 -10.74 1.74 0.03
CA PHE A 121 -9.90 1.47 1.18
C PHE A 121 -10.75 1.01 2.36
N GLU A 122 -10.47 -0.18 2.87
CA GLU A 122 -11.05 -0.70 4.10
C GLU A 122 -9.97 -0.72 5.19
N GLU A 123 -10.27 -0.20 6.38
CA GLU A 123 -9.30 -0.14 7.47
C GLU A 123 -8.88 -1.54 7.94
N ARG A 124 -9.82 -2.50 8.00
CA ARG A 124 -9.62 -3.86 8.55
C ARG A 124 -8.80 -3.90 9.85
N ARG A 125 -8.97 -2.89 10.72
CA ARG A 125 -8.14 -2.67 11.93
C ARG A 125 -7.97 -3.91 12.79
N LYS A 126 -9.04 -4.68 13.00
CA LYS A 126 -9.01 -5.92 13.81
C LYS A 126 -7.97 -6.93 13.28
N TYR A 127 -7.92 -7.13 11.95
CA TYR A 127 -6.94 -8.00 11.33
C TYR A 127 -5.51 -7.51 11.61
N PHE A 128 -5.27 -6.21 11.44
CA PHE A 128 -3.95 -5.62 11.65
C PHE A 128 -3.50 -5.66 13.11
N LEU A 129 -4.40 -5.41 14.06
CA LEU A 129 -4.09 -5.51 15.48
C LEU A 129 -3.71 -6.94 15.88
N GLU A 130 -4.44 -7.95 15.39
CA GLU A 130 -4.09 -9.35 15.63
C GLU A 130 -2.77 -9.73 14.96
N LEU A 131 -2.55 -9.29 13.71
CA LEU A 131 -1.30 -9.52 12.98
C LEU A 131 -0.10 -8.90 13.71
N LEU A 132 -0.25 -7.68 14.24
CA LEU A 132 0.83 -6.89 14.85
C LEU A 132 0.87 -7.01 16.38
N LYS A 133 0.14 -7.96 16.96
CA LYS A 133 0.10 -8.18 18.39
C LYS A 133 1.50 -8.38 18.97
N GLY A 134 1.83 -7.59 20.00
CA GLY A 134 3.15 -7.59 20.64
C GLY A 134 4.24 -6.79 19.91
N LYS A 135 3.95 -6.24 18.71
CA LYS A 135 4.86 -5.37 17.94
C LYS A 135 4.54 -3.89 18.07
N LEU A 136 3.29 -3.57 18.35
CA LEU A 136 2.86 -2.19 18.60
C LEU A 136 3.13 -1.79 20.05
N SER A 137 3.45 -0.52 20.29
CA SER A 137 3.47 0.03 21.63
C SER A 137 2.07 -0.04 22.23
N GLU A 138 1.99 -0.27 23.53
CA GLU A 138 0.73 -0.03 24.23
C GLU A 138 0.41 1.46 24.09
N ILE A 139 -0.82 1.76 23.71
CA ILE A 139 -1.32 3.13 23.69
C ILE A 139 -1.29 3.58 25.15
N LEU A 140 -0.43 4.55 25.48
CA LEU A 140 -0.56 5.33 26.71
C LEU A 140 -1.82 6.18 26.64
#